data_AF-A0A3N4HNZ7-F1
#
_entry.id   AF-A0A3N4HNZ7-F1
#
_cell.length_a   1.000
_cell.length_b   1.000
_cell.length_c   1.000
_cell.angle_alpha   90.00
_cell.angle_beta   90.00
_cell.angle_gamma   90.00
#
_symmetry.space_group_name_H-M   'P 1'
#
loop_
_entity.id
_entity.type
_entity.pdbx_description
1 polymer ?
#
loop_
_entity_poly.entity_id
_entity_poly.type
_entity_poly.pdbx_seq_one_letter_code
_entity_poly.pdbx_strand_id
1 'polypeptide(L)'
;MRPPRLPTPPPPPPLPPPPPPLPPTSFHPLPHAGMHTSLAPILTSSFPFLPKITQILTHTPPPGGAPGGPPGERHPHAILRITTTLNTQYEYTTHEWYNPGDAADGMFLRRVYRDGTCGAWMAAVEATEEMEEVNRAWREEQTREVRRGVEEMVRKGEIGRPRVLMRLEWMEVGVGERYHVGSFWRGRGRPGVETGEEREGFRGEWEGHRKGGCGYVGGRCTGEVGVQ
;
A
#
# COMPACT_ATOMS: atom_id res chain seq x y z
N MET A 1 -63.46 -15.59 -48.43
CA MET A 1 -62.44 -14.51 -48.49
C MET A 1 -61.19 -15.00 -47.77
N ARG A 2 -60.01 -14.96 -48.40
CA ARG A 2 -58.76 -15.31 -47.71
C ARG A 2 -58.29 -14.12 -46.88
N PRO A 3 -57.91 -14.32 -45.61
CA PRO A 3 -57.36 -13.24 -44.80
C PRO A 3 -56.03 -12.76 -45.41
N PRO A 4 -55.75 -11.44 -45.34
CA PRO A 4 -54.49 -10.89 -45.83
C PRO A 4 -53.32 -11.50 -45.06
N ARG A 5 -52.29 -11.94 -45.79
CA ARG A 5 -51.03 -12.38 -45.19
C ARG A 5 -50.37 -11.17 -44.54
N LEU A 6 -50.08 -11.27 -43.24
CA LEU A 6 -49.28 -10.27 -42.56
C LEU A 6 -47.86 -10.27 -43.15
N PRO A 7 -47.25 -9.08 -43.34
CA PRO A 7 -45.86 -8.98 -43.78
C PRO A 7 -44.94 -9.65 -42.75
N THR A 8 -43.96 -10.40 -43.25
CA THR A 8 -42.96 -11.05 -42.42
C THR A 8 -42.07 -9.97 -41.81
N PRO A 9 -41.80 -9.99 -40.49
CA PRO A 9 -40.90 -9.02 -39.89
C PRO A 9 -39.50 -9.14 -40.52
N PRO A 10 -38.76 -8.02 -40.65
CA PRO A 10 -37.39 -8.06 -41.13
C PRO A 10 -36.52 -8.92 -40.20
N PRO A 11 -35.48 -9.58 -40.72
CA PRO A 11 -34.55 -10.31 -39.89
C PRO A 11 -33.88 -9.35 -38.88
N PRO A 12 -33.59 -9.82 -37.65
CA PRO A 12 -32.87 -9.00 -36.69
C PRO A 12 -31.50 -8.62 -37.25
N PRO A 13 -30.97 -7.43 -36.89
CA PRO A 13 -29.63 -7.04 -37.28
C PRO A 13 -28.61 -8.08 -36.75
N PRO A 14 -27.50 -8.31 -37.48
CA PRO A 14 -26.44 -9.18 -36.99
C PRO A 14 -25.92 -8.67 -35.65
N LEU A 15 -25.68 -9.60 -34.71
CA LEU A 15 -25.06 -9.26 -33.44
C LEU A 15 -23.69 -8.61 -33.71
N PRO A 16 -23.31 -7.58 -32.93
CA PRO A 16 -21.97 -7.06 -33.00
C PRO A 16 -20.96 -8.18 -32.73
N PRO A 17 -19.79 -8.17 -33.38
CA PRO A 17 -18.75 -9.14 -33.08
C PRO A 17 -18.38 -9.07 -31.59
N PRO A 18 -18.03 -10.20 -30.96
CA PRO A 18 -17.58 -10.19 -29.58
C PRO A 18 -16.35 -9.26 -29.46
N PRO A 19 -16.22 -8.53 -28.34
CA PRO A 19 -15.03 -7.72 -28.11
C PRO A 19 -13.78 -8.61 -28.16
N PRO A 20 -12.63 -8.08 -28.60
CA PRO A 20 -11.39 -8.83 -28.60
C PRO A 20 -11.06 -9.30 -27.17
N PRO A 21 -10.45 -10.49 -27.02
CA PRO A 21 -10.03 -10.96 -25.70
C PRO A 21 -9.06 -9.95 -25.09
N LEU A 22 -9.31 -9.60 -23.82
CA LEU A 22 -8.41 -8.73 -23.08
C LEU A 22 -7.02 -9.40 -22.97
N PRO A 23 -5.93 -8.63 -23.02
CA PRO A 23 -4.60 -9.18 -22.82
C PRO A 23 -4.51 -9.85 -21.44
N PRO A 24 -3.73 -10.93 -21.29
CA PRO A 24 -3.56 -11.60 -20.01
C PRO A 24 -3.01 -10.62 -18.97
N THR A 25 -3.69 -10.52 -17.85
CA THR A 25 -3.33 -9.66 -16.72
C THR A 25 -1.99 -10.14 -16.13
N SER A 26 -0.93 -9.34 -16.24
CA SER A 26 0.40 -9.69 -15.75
C SER A 26 0.59 -9.29 -14.29
N PHE A 27 0.95 -10.25 -13.44
CA PHE A 27 1.23 -10.01 -12.03
C PHE A 27 2.73 -10.06 -11.79
N HIS A 28 3.23 -9.09 -11.03
CA HIS A 28 4.66 -8.95 -10.76
C HIS A 28 4.91 -9.04 -9.26
N PRO A 29 6.07 -9.56 -8.81
CA PRO A 29 6.46 -9.49 -7.41
C PRO A 29 6.39 -8.05 -6.89
N LEU A 30 5.99 -7.89 -5.63
CA LEU A 30 6.00 -6.56 -5.00
C LEU A 30 7.41 -5.95 -5.09
N PRO A 31 7.53 -4.68 -5.52
CA PRO A 31 8.83 -4.05 -5.75
C PRO A 31 9.67 -3.90 -4.47
N HIS A 32 9.06 -4.03 -3.29
CA HIS A 32 9.71 -3.93 -1.99
C HIS A 32 9.39 -5.15 -1.12
N ALA A 33 10.42 -5.94 -0.78
CA ALA A 33 10.27 -7.11 0.09
C ALA A 33 9.59 -6.80 1.44
N GLY A 34 9.80 -5.59 1.98
CA GLY A 34 9.17 -5.14 3.22
C GLY A 34 7.64 -5.03 3.16
N MET A 35 7.04 -4.80 1.99
CA MET A 35 5.58 -4.78 1.82
C MET A 35 4.97 -6.18 1.90
N HIS A 36 5.71 -7.21 1.49
CA HIS A 36 5.25 -8.59 1.62
C HIS A 36 5.16 -9.01 3.10
N THR A 37 6.15 -8.59 3.89
CA THR A 37 6.21 -8.89 5.34
C THR A 37 5.12 -8.18 6.13
N SER A 38 4.70 -6.98 5.72
CA SER A 38 3.65 -6.22 6.42
C SER A 38 2.23 -6.65 6.05
N LEU A 39 1.99 -7.10 4.81
CA LEU A 39 0.63 -7.42 4.34
C LEU A 39 0.15 -8.81 4.73
N ALA A 40 1.02 -9.83 4.71
CA ALA A 40 0.58 -11.20 5.01
C ALA A 40 -0.08 -11.38 6.39
N PRO A 41 0.42 -10.76 7.47
CA PRO A 41 -0.20 -10.83 8.80
C PRO A 41 -1.54 -10.10 8.86
N ILE A 42 -1.63 -8.92 8.25
CA ILE A 42 -2.89 -8.15 8.14
C ILE A 42 -3.94 -9.00 7.43
N LEU A 43 -3.59 -9.62 6.30
CA LEU A 43 -4.50 -10.49 5.56
C LEU A 43 -4.89 -11.74 6.35
N THR A 44 -3.94 -12.38 7.04
CA THR A 44 -4.23 -13.56 7.88
C THR A 44 -5.17 -13.19 9.04
N SER A 45 -4.98 -12.01 9.62
CA SER A 45 -5.84 -11.48 10.68
C SER A 45 -7.24 -11.17 10.14
N SER A 46 -7.34 -10.38 9.07
CA SER A 46 -8.62 -9.99 8.47
C SER A 46 -9.39 -11.15 7.82
N PHE A 47 -8.70 -12.22 7.44
CA PHE A 47 -9.26 -13.41 6.81
C PHE A 47 -8.68 -14.68 7.46
N PRO A 48 -9.15 -15.05 8.68
CA PRO A 48 -8.57 -16.14 9.47
C PRO A 48 -8.71 -17.52 8.83
N PHE A 49 -9.59 -17.66 7.84
CA PHE A 49 -9.72 -18.89 7.04
C PHE A 49 -8.60 -19.07 6.01
N LEU A 50 -7.75 -18.05 5.79
CA LEU A 50 -6.65 -18.15 4.84
C LEU A 50 -5.53 -19.04 5.39
N PRO A 51 -5.12 -20.07 4.63
CA PRO A 51 -3.86 -20.74 4.92
C PRO A 51 -2.70 -19.74 4.81
N LYS A 52 -1.56 -20.09 5.43
CA LYS A 52 -0.34 -19.28 5.41
C LYS A 52 -0.02 -18.78 4.00
N ILE A 53 0.18 -17.48 3.88
CA ILE A 53 0.52 -16.81 2.61
C ILE A 53 1.99 -17.10 2.28
N THR A 54 2.25 -17.55 1.05
CA THR A 54 3.58 -17.85 0.53
C THR A 54 4.06 -16.83 -0.50
N GLN A 55 3.15 -16.14 -1.17
CA GLN A 55 3.47 -15.16 -2.19
C GLN A 55 2.40 -14.09 -2.30
N ILE A 56 2.81 -12.83 -2.50
CA ILE A 56 1.96 -11.71 -2.86
C ILE A 56 2.55 -11.04 -4.09
N LEU A 57 1.75 -10.99 -5.16
CA LEU A 57 2.07 -10.30 -6.41
C LEU A 57 1.16 -9.08 -6.54
N THR A 58 1.65 -8.03 -7.17
CA THR A 58 0.86 -6.85 -7.51
C THR A 58 0.55 -6.83 -9.00
N HIS A 59 -0.69 -6.49 -9.34
CA HIS A 59 -1.01 -6.03 -10.68
C HIS A 59 -0.69 -4.54 -10.75
N THR A 60 0.44 -4.21 -11.36
CA THR A 60 0.69 -2.84 -11.79
C THR A 60 0.15 -2.73 -13.22
N PRO A 61 -0.90 -1.92 -13.47
CA PRO A 61 -1.31 -1.68 -14.85
C PRO A 61 -0.10 -1.13 -15.62
N PRO A 62 0.08 -1.51 -16.90
CA PRO A 62 1.20 -1.04 -17.68
C PRO A 62 1.23 0.50 -17.66
N PRO A 63 2.41 1.12 -17.52
CA PRO A 63 2.53 2.57 -17.61
C PRO A 63 2.05 3.00 -19.01
N GLY A 64 0.81 3.50 -19.10
CA GLY A 64 0.18 3.93 -20.35
C GLY A 64 -1.16 3.28 -20.74
N GLY A 65 -1.79 2.42 -19.92
CA GLY A 65 -3.14 1.89 -20.21
C GLY A 65 -4.23 2.64 -19.44
N ALA A 66 -5.20 3.37 -20.01
CA ALA A 66 -5.65 3.44 -21.41
C ALA A 66 -5.65 4.89 -21.96
N PRO A 67 -5.20 5.13 -23.20
CA PRO A 67 -5.42 6.39 -23.90
C PRO A 67 -6.89 6.45 -24.32
N GLY A 68 -7.73 7.05 -23.48
CA GLY A 68 -9.17 7.17 -23.73
C GLY A 68 -10.01 7.46 -22.49
N GLY A 69 -9.46 7.24 -21.29
CA GLY A 69 -10.07 7.71 -20.05
C GLY A 69 -10.03 9.24 -19.96
N PRO A 70 -11.09 9.91 -19.46
CA PRO A 70 -11.06 11.35 -19.25
C PRO A 70 -9.85 11.74 -18.38
N PRO A 71 -9.19 12.87 -18.67
CA PRO A 71 -8.10 13.36 -17.84
C PRO A 71 -8.59 13.54 -16.40
N GLY A 72 -8.11 12.70 -15.48
CA GLY A 72 -8.59 12.61 -14.10
C GLY A 72 -8.96 11.20 -13.65
N GLU A 73 -9.07 10.24 -14.56
CA GLU A 73 -9.32 8.83 -14.24
C GLU A 73 -8.06 8.22 -13.60
N ARG A 74 -8.08 8.18 -12.26
CA ARG A 74 -6.96 7.73 -11.42
C ARG A 74 -6.66 6.25 -11.69
N HIS A 75 -5.37 5.91 -11.60
CA HIS A 75 -4.80 4.60 -11.90
C HIS A 75 -5.68 3.42 -11.41
N PRO A 76 -5.77 2.32 -12.19
CA PRO A 76 -6.40 1.08 -11.72
C PRO A 76 -5.81 0.69 -10.37
N HIS A 77 -6.64 0.60 -9.33
CA HIS A 77 -6.22 0.20 -8.00
C HIS A 77 -5.46 -1.13 -8.06
N ALA A 78 -4.39 -1.24 -7.27
CA ALA A 78 -3.54 -2.42 -7.29
C ALA A 78 -4.29 -3.63 -6.73
N ILE A 79 -4.80 -4.49 -7.61
CA ILE A 79 -5.23 -5.83 -7.21
C ILE A 79 -3.98 -6.62 -6.86
N LEU A 80 -3.94 -7.13 -5.64
CA LEU A 80 -2.89 -8.05 -5.21
C LEU A 80 -3.35 -9.47 -5.45
N ARG A 81 -2.45 -10.32 -5.96
CA ARG A 81 -2.67 -11.76 -6.06
C ARG A 81 -1.88 -12.48 -4.99
N ILE A 82 -2.61 -13.21 -4.15
CA ILE A 82 -2.08 -13.91 -2.99
C ILE A 82 -2.07 -15.40 -3.31
N THR A 83 -0.95 -16.07 -3.06
CA THR A 83 -0.84 -17.52 -3.10
C THR A 83 -0.59 -18.02 -1.69
N THR A 84 -1.27 -19.10 -1.31
CA THR A 84 -1.14 -19.72 0.01
C THR A 84 -0.33 -21.02 -0.05
N THR A 85 -0.01 -21.60 1.10
CA THR A 85 0.68 -22.91 1.21
C THR A 85 -0.06 -24.06 0.54
N LEU A 86 -1.38 -23.95 0.35
CA LEU A 86 -2.18 -24.94 -0.36
C LEU A 86 -2.20 -24.72 -1.89
N ASN A 87 -1.39 -23.79 -2.39
CA ASN A 87 -1.39 -23.35 -3.78
C ASN A 87 -2.77 -22.84 -4.24
N THR A 88 -3.57 -22.31 -3.30
CA THR A 88 -4.82 -21.62 -3.60
C THR A 88 -4.51 -20.15 -3.86
N GLN A 89 -5.12 -19.60 -4.91
CA GLN A 89 -4.94 -18.21 -5.29
C GLN A 89 -6.14 -17.37 -4.86
N TYR A 90 -5.84 -16.15 -4.43
CA TYR A 90 -6.82 -15.13 -4.08
C TYR A 90 -6.45 -13.81 -4.72
N GLU A 91 -7.44 -12.99 -5.00
CA GLU A 91 -7.27 -11.57 -5.31
C GLU A 91 -7.73 -10.74 -4.12
N TYR A 92 -6.95 -9.71 -3.80
CA TYR A 92 -7.19 -8.79 -2.71
C TYR A 92 -7.22 -7.36 -3.22
N THR A 93 -8.10 -6.55 -2.63
CA THR A 93 -8.16 -5.11 -2.84
C THR A 93 -8.61 -4.41 -1.56
N THR A 94 -8.17 -3.17 -1.37
CA THR A 94 -8.75 -2.23 -0.40
C THR A 94 -9.75 -1.35 -1.14
N HIS A 95 -10.98 -1.28 -0.66
CA HIS A 95 -12.02 -0.50 -1.31
C HIS A 95 -11.93 0.94 -0.84
N GLU A 96 -11.45 1.84 -1.71
CA GLU A 96 -11.66 3.28 -1.53
C GLU A 96 -12.81 3.81 -2.41
N TRP A 97 -13.35 3.03 -3.35
CA TRP A 97 -14.19 3.59 -4.43
C TRP A 97 -15.43 2.77 -4.91
N TYR A 98 -15.95 1.79 -4.15
CA TYR A 98 -17.28 1.26 -4.52
C TYR A 98 -18.26 2.35 -4.10
N ASN A 99 -19.14 2.75 -5.02
CA ASN A 99 -20.23 3.72 -4.86
C ASN A 99 -20.39 4.34 -3.46
N PRO A 100 -20.40 5.69 -3.33
CA PRO A 100 -20.61 6.43 -2.07
C PRO A 100 -21.97 6.20 -1.35
N GLY A 101 -22.65 5.08 -1.59
CA GLY A 101 -23.89 4.70 -0.93
C GLY A 101 -24.05 3.23 -0.54
N ASP A 102 -23.17 2.28 -0.95
CA ASP A 102 -23.53 0.84 -0.88
C ASP A 102 -22.46 -0.17 -0.46
N ALA A 103 -21.21 0.20 -0.17
CA ALA A 103 -20.27 -0.74 0.46
C ALA A 103 -19.44 -0.05 1.52
N ALA A 104 -19.41 -0.64 2.71
CA ALA A 104 -18.54 -0.23 3.79
C ALA A 104 -17.08 -0.19 3.30
N ASP A 105 -16.37 0.89 3.64
CA ASP A 105 -14.92 0.97 3.50
C ASP A 105 -14.28 -0.30 4.08
N GLY A 106 -13.42 -0.97 3.32
CA GLY A 106 -12.97 -2.29 3.77
C GLY A 106 -11.96 -3.01 2.91
N MET A 107 -11.44 -4.08 3.49
CA MET A 107 -10.58 -5.05 2.83
C MET A 107 -11.44 -6.14 2.19
N PHE A 108 -11.17 -6.47 0.93
CA PHE A 108 -11.93 -7.47 0.20
C PHE A 108 -11.02 -8.53 -0.40
N LEU A 109 -11.50 -9.77 -0.42
CA LEU A 109 -10.78 -10.91 -0.94
C LEU A 109 -11.71 -11.81 -1.76
N ARG A 110 -11.25 -12.33 -2.90
CA ARG A 110 -11.96 -13.38 -3.65
C ARG A 110 -11.03 -14.50 -4.06
N ARG A 111 -11.56 -15.70 -4.23
CA ARG A 111 -10.78 -16.84 -4.73
C ARG A 111 -10.60 -16.75 -6.25
N VAL A 112 -9.41 -17.10 -6.72
CA VAL A 112 -9.13 -17.34 -8.14
C VAL A 112 -9.01 -18.83 -8.37
N TYR A 113 -9.81 -19.35 -9.31
CA TYR A 113 -9.83 -20.76 -9.66
C TYR A 113 -8.81 -21.06 -10.75
N ARG A 114 -8.49 -22.35 -10.93
CA ARG A 114 -7.46 -22.80 -11.88
C ARG A 114 -7.81 -22.49 -13.34
N ASP A 115 -9.09 -22.36 -13.65
CA ASP A 115 -9.60 -21.97 -14.97
C ASP A 115 -9.55 -20.46 -15.21
N GLY A 116 -9.02 -19.68 -14.25
CA GLY A 116 -8.95 -18.23 -14.30
C GLY A 116 -10.24 -17.52 -13.88
N THR A 117 -11.31 -18.26 -13.59
CA THR A 117 -12.54 -17.67 -13.07
C THR A 117 -12.33 -17.16 -11.64
N CYS A 118 -13.13 -16.18 -11.25
CA CYS A 118 -13.06 -15.55 -9.94
C CYS A 118 -14.35 -15.80 -9.16
N GLY A 119 -14.22 -16.10 -7.87
CA GLY A 119 -15.35 -16.17 -6.94
C GLY A 119 -15.90 -14.79 -6.58
N ALA A 120 -16.94 -14.79 -5.75
CA ALA A 120 -17.47 -13.56 -5.17
C ALA A 120 -16.45 -12.89 -4.23
N TRP A 121 -16.51 -11.56 -4.14
CA TRP A 121 -15.76 -10.79 -3.15
C TRP A 121 -16.32 -11.07 -1.75
N MET A 122 -15.42 -11.31 -0.81
CA MET A 122 -15.69 -11.48 0.61
C MET A 122 -15.07 -10.30 1.34
N ALA A 123 -15.85 -9.60 2.15
CA ALA A 123 -15.32 -8.58 3.05
C ALA A 123 -14.48 -9.23 4.15
N ALA A 124 -13.48 -8.50 4.63
CA ALA A 124 -12.76 -8.86 5.85
C ALA A 124 -13.73 -8.98 7.02
N VAL A 125 -13.39 -9.85 7.96
CA VAL A 125 -14.06 -9.86 9.26
C VAL A 125 -13.77 -8.52 9.93
N GLU A 126 -14.80 -7.89 10.52
CA GLU A 126 -14.61 -6.68 11.32
C GLU A 126 -13.55 -6.95 12.39
N ALA A 127 -12.61 -6.02 12.55
CA ALA A 127 -11.55 -6.19 13.51
C ALA A 127 -12.12 -6.17 14.92
N THR A 128 -12.02 -7.29 15.63
CA THR A 128 -12.33 -7.33 17.06
C THR A 128 -11.21 -6.64 17.83
N GLU A 129 -11.50 -6.14 19.03
CA GLU A 129 -10.49 -5.51 19.90
C GLU A 129 -9.30 -6.45 20.18
N GLU A 130 -9.57 -7.73 20.42
CA GLU A 130 -8.54 -8.77 20.57
C GLU A 130 -7.65 -8.88 19.33
N MET A 131 -8.23 -8.79 18.13
CA MET A 131 -7.50 -8.86 16.87
C MET A 131 -6.64 -7.61 16.64
N GLU A 132 -7.12 -6.44 17.06
CA GLU A 132 -6.33 -5.20 17.06
C GLU A 132 -5.16 -5.27 18.05
N GLU A 133 -5.36 -5.87 19.23
CA GLU A 133 -4.31 -6.09 20.23
C GLU A 133 -3.22 -7.03 19.70
N VAL A 134 -3.61 -8.16 19.10
CA VAL A 134 -2.66 -9.08 18.42
C VAL A 134 -1.90 -8.35 17.32
N ASN A 135 -2.57 -7.54 16.49
CA ASN A 135 -1.92 -6.75 15.45
C ASN A 135 -0.99 -5.67 16.02
N ARG A 136 -1.28 -5.11 17.19
CA ARG A 136 -0.42 -4.16 17.89
C ARG A 136 0.83 -4.86 18.43
N ALA A 137 0.66 -5.96 19.16
CA ALA A 137 1.75 -6.75 19.70
C ALA A 137 2.70 -7.25 18.59
N TRP A 138 2.13 -7.68 17.45
CA TRP A 138 2.92 -8.08 16.29
C TRP A 138 3.71 -6.92 15.67
N ARG A 139 3.10 -5.73 15.52
CA ARG A 139 3.80 -4.52 15.05
C ARG A 139 4.95 -4.11 15.97
N GLU A 140 4.75 -4.25 17.28
CA GLU A 140 5.79 -4.01 18.27
C GLU A 140 6.94 -5.02 18.17
N GLU A 141 6.63 -6.31 17.99
CA GLU A 141 7.66 -7.35 17.78
C GLU A 141 8.43 -7.11 16.48
N GLN A 142 7.76 -6.77 15.37
CA GLN A 142 8.46 -6.43 14.12
C GLN A 142 9.38 -5.22 14.28
N THR A 143 8.91 -4.19 15.01
CA THR A 143 9.74 -3.03 15.32
C THR A 143 10.97 -3.44 16.13
N ARG A 144 10.81 -4.37 17.07
CA ARG A 144 11.89 -4.94 17.88
C ARG A 144 12.86 -5.78 17.06
N GLU A 145 12.39 -6.62 16.15
CA GLU A 145 13.23 -7.41 15.24
C GLU A 145 14.03 -6.52 14.29
N VAL A 146 13.40 -5.53 13.69
CA VAL A 146 14.09 -4.53 12.84
C VAL A 146 15.16 -3.81 13.66
N ARG A 147 14.84 -3.40 14.89
CA ARG A 147 15.83 -2.77 15.78
C ARG A 147 17.01 -3.70 16.06
N ARG A 148 16.75 -4.96 16.39
CA ARG A 148 17.79 -5.98 16.65
C ARG A 148 18.68 -6.20 15.42
N GLY A 149 18.09 -6.30 14.24
CA GLY A 149 18.83 -6.43 12.98
C GLY A 149 19.71 -5.22 12.69
N VAL A 150 19.19 -4.01 12.94
CA VAL A 150 19.96 -2.78 12.83
C VAL A 150 21.12 -2.75 13.82
N GLU A 151 20.89 -3.09 15.09
CA GLU A 151 21.93 -3.18 16.12
C GLU A 151 23.01 -4.20 15.76
N GLU A 152 22.63 -5.34 15.18
CA GLU A 152 23.57 -6.35 14.73
C GLU A 152 24.44 -5.87 13.56
N MET A 153 23.83 -5.23 12.55
CA MET A 153 24.58 -4.64 11.42
C MET A 153 25.55 -3.54 11.90
N VAL A 154 25.16 -2.76 12.92
CA VAL A 154 26.04 -1.78 13.57
C VAL A 154 27.20 -2.45 14.28
N ARG A 155 26.92 -3.52 15.04
CA ARG A 155 27.93 -4.29 15.77
C ARG A 155 28.95 -4.92 14.81
N LYS A 156 28.51 -5.39 13.65
CA LYS A 156 29.36 -5.93 12.59
C LYS A 156 30.11 -4.86 11.78
N GLY A 157 29.79 -3.58 11.99
CA GLY A 157 30.38 -2.46 11.25
C GLY A 157 29.93 -2.38 9.79
N GLU A 158 28.91 -3.14 9.39
CA GLU A 158 28.34 -3.17 8.04
C GLU A 158 27.63 -1.86 7.70
N ILE A 159 27.03 -1.25 8.72
CA ILE A 159 26.50 0.11 8.66
C ILE A 159 27.21 0.96 9.71
N GLY A 160 27.64 2.16 9.32
CA GLY A 160 28.01 3.18 10.30
C GLY A 160 26.83 3.39 11.24
N ARG A 161 27.10 3.56 12.56
CA ARG A 161 26.04 3.75 13.58
C ARG A 161 24.92 4.63 12.99
N PRO A 162 23.66 4.15 12.88
CA PRO A 162 22.52 4.90 12.37
C PRO A 162 22.11 5.93 13.43
N ARG A 163 23.04 6.84 13.73
CA ARG A 163 22.94 7.79 14.84
C ARG A 163 21.76 8.71 14.65
N VAL A 164 21.40 9.03 13.40
CA VAL A 164 20.36 10.02 13.11
C VAL A 164 18.97 9.43 13.33
N LEU A 165 18.67 8.26 12.74
CA LEU A 165 17.34 7.66 12.81
C LEU A 165 16.99 7.18 14.22
N MET A 166 17.98 6.67 14.97
CA MET A 166 17.74 6.29 16.38
C MET A 166 17.67 7.49 17.32
N ARG A 167 18.43 8.57 17.09
CA ARG A 167 18.37 9.79 17.94
C ARG A 167 17.08 10.58 17.79
N LEU A 168 16.36 10.38 16.69
CA LEU A 168 15.13 11.12 16.36
C LEU A 168 13.88 10.21 16.46
N GLU A 169 14.01 9.02 17.03
CA GLU A 169 12.91 8.07 17.21
C GLU A 169 11.77 8.67 18.06
N TRP A 170 12.11 9.51 19.05
CA TRP A 170 11.17 10.24 19.91
C TRP A 170 10.25 11.22 19.17
N MET A 171 10.52 11.52 17.89
CA MET A 171 9.67 12.39 17.09
C MET A 171 8.39 11.70 16.60
N GLU A 172 8.35 10.36 16.61
CA GLU A 172 7.19 9.58 16.17
C GLU A 172 6.71 9.89 14.75
N VAL A 173 7.61 10.41 13.89
CA VAL A 173 7.29 10.70 12.49
C VAL A 173 7.18 9.43 11.65
N GLY A 174 6.33 9.49 10.63
CA GLY A 174 6.13 8.39 9.68
C GLY A 174 7.43 8.01 8.97
N VAL A 175 7.54 6.74 8.53
CA VAL A 175 8.77 6.18 7.94
C VAL A 175 9.31 7.02 6.77
N GLY A 176 8.42 7.59 5.94
CA GLY A 176 8.79 8.51 4.85
C GLY A 176 9.38 9.84 5.31
N GLU A 177 8.88 10.40 6.42
CA GLU A 177 9.37 11.67 6.99
C GLU A 177 10.67 11.49 7.78
N ARG A 178 10.99 10.28 8.26
CA ARG A 178 12.21 10.04 9.06
C ARG A 178 13.50 10.44 8.34
N TYR A 179 13.58 10.22 7.03
CA TYR A 179 14.73 10.64 6.21
C TYR A 179 14.79 12.17 6.06
N HIS A 180 13.63 12.82 5.95
CA HIS A 180 13.50 14.27 5.84
C HIS A 180 13.92 14.96 7.14
N VAL A 181 13.34 14.54 8.28
CA VAL A 181 13.75 14.94 9.64
C VAL A 181 15.24 14.73 9.86
N GLY A 182 15.76 13.56 9.48
CA GLY A 182 17.17 13.25 9.66
C GLY A 182 18.10 14.13 8.80
N SER A 183 17.64 14.54 7.63
CA SER A 183 18.38 15.46 6.75
C SER A 183 18.34 16.88 7.27
N PHE A 184 17.19 17.33 7.79
CA PHE A 184 17.04 18.62 8.47
C PHE A 184 17.95 18.72 9.70
N TRP A 185 17.93 17.71 10.59
CA TRP A 185 18.81 17.64 11.76
C TRP A 185 20.29 17.75 11.40
N ARG A 186 20.72 17.04 10.34
CA ARG A 186 22.10 17.14 9.84
C ARG A 186 22.41 18.53 9.27
N GLY A 187 21.48 19.13 8.53
CA GLY A 187 21.62 20.47 7.96
C GLY A 187 21.77 21.56 9.03
N ARG A 188 21.15 21.37 10.20
CA ARG A 188 21.26 22.26 11.37
C ARG A 188 22.53 22.04 12.21
N GLY A 189 23.48 21.23 11.74
CA GLY A 189 24.73 20.97 12.48
C GLY A 189 24.57 19.96 13.62
N ARG A 190 23.52 19.13 13.60
CA ARG A 190 23.23 18.09 14.61
C ARG A 190 23.00 18.68 16.02
N PRO A 191 21.97 19.52 16.20
CA PRO A 191 21.64 20.05 17.52
C PRO A 191 21.44 18.93 18.55
N GLY A 192 21.71 19.24 19.82
CA GLY A 192 21.41 18.37 20.96
C GLY A 192 19.92 18.01 20.97
N VAL A 193 19.59 16.77 21.33
CA VAL A 193 18.21 16.23 21.47
C VAL A 193 18.14 15.25 22.64
N GLU A 194 19.06 15.39 23.59
CA GLU A 194 19.24 14.48 24.72
C GLU A 194 18.31 14.86 25.87
N THR A 195 18.02 16.16 26.05
CA THR A 195 17.08 16.67 27.06
C THR A 195 15.68 16.95 26.51
N GLY A 196 14.69 17.10 27.39
CA GLY A 196 13.32 17.47 26.99
C GLY A 196 13.24 18.82 26.29
N GLU A 197 13.94 19.82 26.82
CA GLU A 197 13.99 21.19 26.26
C GLU A 197 14.63 21.21 24.87
N GLU A 198 15.73 20.49 24.69
CA GLU A 198 16.39 20.33 23.39
C GLU A 198 15.48 19.68 22.34
N ARG A 199 14.72 18.65 22.76
CA ARG A 199 13.75 17.97 21.89
C ARG A 199 12.60 18.89 21.50
N GLU A 200 12.07 19.66 22.45
CA GLU A 200 11.00 20.60 22.19
C GLU A 200 11.45 21.72 21.23
N GLY A 201 12.65 22.26 21.44
CA GLY A 201 13.26 23.24 20.53
C GLY A 201 13.42 22.68 19.11
N PHE A 202 14.00 21.47 18.98
CA PHE A 202 14.15 20.83 17.67
C PHE A 202 12.80 20.53 17.00
N ARG A 203 11.79 20.10 17.76
CA ARG A 203 10.44 19.85 17.25
C ARG A 203 9.82 21.14 16.71
N GLY A 204 9.95 22.25 17.44
CA GLY A 204 9.47 23.56 17.00
C GLY A 204 10.13 24.01 15.70
N GLU A 205 11.46 23.90 15.60
CA GLU A 205 12.20 24.21 14.37
C GLU A 205 11.75 23.35 13.19
N TRP A 206 11.58 22.05 13.41
CA TRP A 206 11.12 21.11 12.40
C TRP A 206 9.70 21.44 11.92
N GLU A 207 8.78 21.74 12.83
CA GLU A 207 7.41 22.10 12.47
C GLU A 207 7.35 23.41 11.69
N GLY A 208 8.15 24.40 12.08
CA GLY A 208 8.30 25.66 11.35
C GLY A 208 8.82 25.42 9.93
N HIS A 209 9.86 24.60 9.80
CA HIS A 209 10.42 24.18 8.52
C HIS A 209 9.40 23.46 7.62
N ARG A 210 8.59 22.56 8.20
CA ARG A 210 7.54 21.84 7.45
C ARG A 210 6.42 22.77 7.01
N LYS A 211 5.96 23.67 7.89
CA LYS A 211 4.93 24.68 7.59
C LYS A 211 5.40 25.71 6.57
N GLY A 212 6.71 26.02 6.53
CA GLY A 212 7.33 26.91 5.55
C GLY A 212 7.40 26.37 4.12
N GLY A 213 6.84 25.18 3.85
CA GLY A 213 6.75 24.64 2.49
C GLY A 213 8.03 23.99 1.99
N CYS A 214 8.85 23.40 2.86
CA CYS A 214 10.05 22.71 2.42
C CYS A 214 9.74 21.57 1.43
N GLY A 215 10.30 21.67 0.22
CA GLY A 215 10.43 20.55 -0.69
C GLY A 215 11.55 19.60 -0.25
N TYR A 216 11.23 18.32 -0.03
CA TYR A 216 12.25 17.28 0.14
C TYR A 216 12.47 16.59 -1.20
N VAL A 217 13.53 16.99 -1.91
CA VAL A 217 13.83 16.49 -3.25
C VAL A 217 15.24 15.91 -3.27
N GLY A 218 15.38 14.69 -3.78
CA GLY A 218 16.70 14.05 -3.93
C GLY A 218 17.46 13.86 -2.61
N GLY A 219 16.76 13.68 -1.50
CA GLY A 219 17.38 13.50 -0.17
C GLY A 219 17.86 14.79 0.49
N ARG A 220 17.54 15.97 -0.06
CA ARG A 220 17.89 17.27 0.51
C ARG A 220 16.64 18.10 0.80
N CYS A 221 16.68 18.86 1.90
CA CYS A 221 15.72 19.94 2.14
C CYS A 221 16.06 21.11 1.22
N THR A 222 15.08 21.62 0.47
CA THR A 222 15.25 22.82 -0.37
C THR A 222 14.70 24.09 0.28
N GLY A 223 14.22 24.02 1.53
CA GLY A 223 13.78 25.20 2.28
C GLY A 223 14.98 26.05 2.71
N GLU A 224 14.84 27.37 2.61
CA GLU A 224 15.84 28.31 3.14
C GLU A 224 15.98 28.07 4.64
N VAL A 225 17.12 27.51 5.05
CA VAL A 225 17.52 27.53 6.45
C VAL A 225 17.91 28.97 6.70
N GLY A 226 16.96 29.79 7.16
CA GLY A 226 17.22 31.14 7.64
C GLY A 226 18.16 31.07 8.84
N VAL A 227 19.45 30.98 8.58
CA VAL A 227 20.50 31.19 9.57
C VAL A 227 20.69 32.70 9.64
N GLN A 228 20.02 33.34 10.61
CA GLN A 228 20.49 34.60 11.16
C GLN A 228 21.52 34.31 12.25
#